data_AF-A0A1Y1R4P0-F1
#
_entry.id   AF-A0A1Y1R4P0-F1
#
_cell.length_a   1.000
_cell.length_b   1.000
_cell.length_c   1.000
_cell.angle_alpha   90.00
_cell.angle_beta   90.00
_cell.angle_gamma   90.00
#
_symmetry.space_group_name_H-M   'P 1'
#
loop_
_entity.id
_entity.type
_entity.pdbx_description
1 polymer ?
#
loop_
_entity_poly.entity_id
_entity_poly.type
_entity_poly.pdbx_seq_one_letter_code
_entity_poly.pdbx_strand_id
1 'polypeptide(L)'
;MELVWLLTGAIALYWLDRYQDQIADRMAGEAFDQVSETRNGKTYCGKTAIIHRKKHIGHVFMPLFPSLDHDIKALCQTEDNHWFWYHAQIKNMKLVHTEINPVSIEAALEAMDEYEAGTCREEKS
;
A
#
# COMPACT_ATOMS: atom_id res chain seq x y z
N MET A 1 -38.86 -11.95 1.15
CA MET A 1 -38.08 -11.84 2.41
C MET A 1 -36.63 -12.27 2.22
N GLU A 2 -36.34 -13.39 1.54
CA GLU A 2 -34.97 -13.89 1.31
C GLU A 2 -34.05 -12.91 0.58
N LEU A 3 -34.56 -12.22 -0.44
CA LEU A 3 -33.83 -11.17 -1.18
C LEU A 3 -33.37 -10.02 -0.28
N VAL A 4 -34.15 -9.66 0.74
CA VAL A 4 -33.81 -8.57 1.66
C VAL A 4 -32.62 -8.97 2.55
N TRP A 5 -32.59 -10.23 3.01
CA TRP A 5 -31.47 -10.77 3.80
C TRP A 5 -30.18 -10.89 2.99
N LEU A 6 -30.27 -11.27 1.73
CA LEU A 6 -29.11 -11.31 0.84
C LEU A 6 -28.56 -9.90 0.59
N LEU A 7 -29.44 -8.92 0.39
CA LEU A 7 -29.05 -7.53 0.14
C LEU A 7 -28.39 -6.90 1.39
N THR A 8 -28.95 -7.13 2.58
CA THR A 8 -28.34 -6.65 3.82
C THR A 8 -27.01 -7.35 4.12
N GLY A 9 -26.90 -8.66 3.85
CA GLY A 9 -25.65 -9.40 3.96
C GLY A 9 -24.56 -8.86 3.02
N ALA A 10 -24.91 -8.59 1.76
CA ALA A 10 -23.98 -8.02 0.78
C ALA A 10 -23.49 -6.62 1.18
N ILE A 11 -24.41 -5.77 1.68
CA ILE A 11 -24.05 -4.44 2.20
C ILE A 11 -23.10 -4.57 3.40
N ALA A 12 -23.41 -5.46 4.35
CA ALA A 12 -22.56 -5.67 5.53
C ALA A 12 -21.13 -6.13 5.14
N LEU A 13 -21.02 -7.06 4.18
CA LEU A 13 -19.73 -7.52 3.67
C LEU A 13 -18.96 -6.40 2.98
N TYR A 14 -19.64 -5.56 2.18
CA TYR A 14 -19.02 -4.40 1.54
C TYR A 14 -18.44 -3.39 2.54
N TRP A 15 -19.19 -3.08 3.61
CA TRP A 15 -18.70 -2.20 4.66
C TRP A 15 -17.52 -2.79 5.42
N LEU A 16 -17.56 -4.10 5.66
CA LEU A 16 -16.49 -4.78 6.38
C LEU A 16 -15.19 -4.83 5.56
N ASP A 17 -15.29 -5.04 4.25
CA ASP A 17 -14.16 -4.96 3.31
C ASP A 17 -13.52 -3.58 3.31
N ARG A 18 -14.33 -2.52 3.12
CA ARG A 18 -13.87 -1.13 3.20
C ARG A 18 -13.21 -0.79 4.54
N TYR A 19 -13.73 -1.32 5.63
CA TYR A 19 -13.18 -1.11 6.96
C TYR A 19 -11.82 -1.80 7.14
N GLN A 20 -11.66 -3.01 6.60
CA GLN A 20 -10.39 -3.73 6.63
C GLN A 20 -9.31 -3.02 5.83
N ASP A 21 -9.64 -2.53 4.63
CA ASP A 21 -8.70 -1.74 3.82
C ASP A 21 -8.21 -0.49 4.58
N GLN A 22 -9.12 0.23 5.24
CA GLN A 22 -8.76 1.40 6.04
C GLN A 22 -7.84 1.06 7.22
N ILE A 23 -8.09 -0.07 7.89
CA ILE A 23 -7.22 -0.53 8.98
C ILE A 23 -5.85 -0.92 8.44
N ALA A 24 -5.79 -1.64 7.31
CA ALA A 24 -4.53 -2.04 6.69
C ALA A 24 -3.68 -0.81 6.31
N ASP A 25 -4.32 0.19 5.70
CA ASP A 25 -3.69 1.45 5.35
C ASP A 25 -3.16 2.20 6.57
N ARG A 26 -3.95 2.26 7.65
CA ARG A 26 -3.53 2.90 8.89
C ARG A 26 -2.36 2.16 9.54
N MET A 27 -2.41 0.84 9.60
CA MET A 27 -1.30 0.04 10.16
C MET A 27 -0.01 0.22 9.37
N ALA A 28 -0.08 0.22 8.03
CA ALA A 28 1.09 0.47 7.20
C ALA A 28 1.64 1.88 7.36
N GLY A 29 0.77 2.90 7.51
CA GLY A 29 1.17 4.27 7.80
C GLY A 29 1.85 4.42 9.16
N GLU A 30 1.25 3.87 10.22
CA GLU A 30 1.84 3.89 11.56
C GLU A 30 3.19 3.15 11.62
N ALA A 31 3.32 2.06 10.87
CA ALA A 31 4.58 1.32 10.73
C ALA A 31 5.62 2.11 9.92
N PHE A 32 5.20 2.78 8.85
CA PHE A 32 6.07 3.61 8.02
C PHE A 32 6.68 4.76 8.81
N ASP A 33 5.88 5.44 9.65
CA ASP A 33 6.34 6.54 10.50
C ASP A 33 7.39 6.10 11.54
N GLN A 34 7.34 4.82 11.95
CA GLN A 34 8.28 4.25 12.91
C GLN A 34 9.53 3.66 12.25
N VAL A 35 9.49 3.44 10.94
CA VAL A 35 10.58 2.84 10.19
C VAL A 35 11.70 3.86 10.01
N SER A 36 12.86 3.52 10.57
CA SER A 36 14.12 4.23 10.38
C SER A 36 15.22 3.19 10.22
N GLU A 37 15.85 3.17 9.05
CA GLU A 37 16.93 2.24 8.75
C GLU A 37 18.10 2.98 8.10
N THR A 38 19.32 2.72 8.57
CA THR A 38 20.54 3.26 7.95
C THR A 38 21.17 2.18 7.06
N ARG A 39 21.24 2.45 5.75
CA ARG A 39 21.83 1.53 4.77
C ARG A 39 22.86 2.27 3.93
N ASN A 40 24.05 1.69 3.78
CA ASN A 40 25.16 2.30 3.01
C ASN A 40 25.49 3.75 3.41
N GLY A 41 25.43 4.06 4.70
CA GLY A 41 25.72 5.39 5.24
C GLY A 41 24.61 6.43 5.03
N LYS A 42 23.45 6.03 4.50
CA LYS A 42 22.27 6.89 4.30
C LYS A 42 21.16 6.45 5.23
N THR A 43 20.46 7.41 5.84
CA THR A 43 19.34 7.13 6.74
C THR A 43 18.03 7.28 5.98
N TYR A 44 17.28 6.18 5.90
CA TYR A 44 15.95 6.12 5.33
C TYR A 44 14.95 6.18 6.49
N CYS A 45 14.24 7.30 6.62
CA CYS A 45 13.23 7.51 7.64
C CYS A 45 11.89 7.71 6.96
N GLY A 46 10.90 6.88 7.27
CA GLY A 46 9.57 7.03 6.67
C GLY A 46 8.92 8.35 7.07
N LYS A 47 9.06 8.75 8.34
CA LYS A 47 8.44 9.97 8.89
C LYS A 47 8.82 11.27 8.16
N THR A 48 10.03 11.37 7.61
CA THR A 48 10.50 12.56 6.88
C THR A 48 10.54 12.36 5.37
N ALA A 49 10.18 11.17 4.89
CA ALA A 49 10.20 10.88 3.46
C ALA A 49 8.91 11.35 2.78
N ILE A 50 9.07 11.87 1.58
CA ILE A 50 7.98 12.25 0.69
C ILE A 50 7.52 11.00 -0.06
N ILE A 51 6.24 10.65 0.07
CA ILE A 51 5.63 9.53 -0.65
C ILE A 51 5.21 10.03 -2.02
N HIS A 52 5.79 9.46 -3.08
CA HIS A 52 5.46 9.79 -4.47
C HIS A 52 4.44 8.81 -5.06
N ARG A 53 4.52 7.54 -4.67
CA ARG A 53 3.61 6.51 -5.17
C ARG A 53 3.22 5.58 -4.03
N LYS A 54 1.95 5.16 -4.01
CA LYS A 54 1.45 4.12 -3.12
C LYS A 54 0.68 3.10 -3.94
N LYS A 55 0.94 1.82 -3.70
CA LYS A 55 0.21 0.69 -4.26
C LYS A 55 -0.25 -0.17 -3.09
N HIS A 56 -1.55 -0.37 -2.98
CA HIS A 56 -2.15 -1.28 -2.02
C HIS A 56 -2.80 -2.42 -2.78
N ILE A 57 -2.44 -3.65 -2.42
CA ILE A 57 -2.96 -4.88 -3.01
C ILE A 57 -3.58 -5.69 -1.87
N GLY A 58 -4.90 -5.84 -1.88
CA GLY A 58 -5.60 -6.82 -1.05
C GLY A 58 -5.65 -8.16 -1.77
N HIS A 59 -5.10 -9.20 -1.16
CA HIS A 59 -5.23 -10.56 -1.66
C HIS A 59 -6.55 -11.16 -1.20
N VAL A 60 -7.52 -11.21 -2.11
CA VAL A 60 -8.83 -11.81 -1.86
C VAL A 60 -8.75 -13.30 -2.20
N PHE A 61 -8.92 -14.16 -1.19
CA PHE A 61 -8.88 -15.62 -1.37
C PHE A 61 -10.17 -16.17 -1.99
N MET A 62 -11.32 -15.50 -1.78
CA MET A 62 -12.61 -15.89 -2.35
C MET A 62 -13.48 -14.67 -2.70
N PRO A 63 -14.26 -14.72 -3.79
CA PRO A 63 -15.19 -13.65 -4.13
C PRO A 63 -16.17 -13.41 -2.97
N LEU A 64 -16.43 -12.13 -2.67
CA LEU A 64 -17.27 -11.65 -1.56
C LEU A 64 -16.69 -11.81 -0.14
N PHE A 65 -15.46 -12.32 0.00
CA PHE A 65 -14.74 -12.28 1.27
C PHE A 65 -13.79 -11.10 1.31
N PRO A 66 -13.74 -10.39 2.44
CA PRO A 66 -12.86 -9.26 2.58
C PRO A 66 -11.42 -9.76 2.70
N SER A 67 -10.47 -8.98 2.21
CA SER A 67 -9.07 -9.39 2.22
C SER A 67 -8.49 -9.29 3.62
N LEU A 68 -7.83 -10.36 4.07
CA LEU A 68 -7.10 -10.37 5.35
C LEU A 68 -5.59 -10.17 5.17
N ASP A 69 -5.12 -10.32 3.93
CA ASP A 69 -3.72 -10.29 3.53
C ASP A 69 -3.53 -9.11 2.58
N HIS A 70 -2.84 -8.09 3.05
CA HIS A 70 -2.55 -6.89 2.27
C HIS A 70 -1.06 -6.73 2.05
N ASP A 71 -0.72 -6.30 0.84
CA ASP A 71 0.62 -5.91 0.45
C ASP A 71 0.58 -4.43 0.09
N ILE A 72 1.33 -3.61 0.83
CA ILE A 72 1.39 -2.16 0.65
C ILE A 72 2.82 -1.80 0.26
N LYS A 73 2.97 -1.18 -0.90
CA LYS A 73 4.24 -0.68 -1.42
C LYS A 73 4.17 0.81 -1.65
N ALA A 74 5.14 1.54 -1.15
CA ALA A 74 5.24 2.98 -1.34
C ALA A 74 6.62 3.35 -1.90
N LEU A 75 6.65 4.16 -2.96
CA LEU A 75 7.87 4.77 -3.47
C LEU A 75 8.04 6.08 -2.73
N CYS A 76 9.17 6.21 -2.04
CA CYS A 76 9.45 7.32 -1.17
C CYS A 76 10.78 7.97 -1.54
N GLN A 77 10.86 9.27 -1.31
CA GLN A 77 12.06 10.07 -1.47
C GLN A 77 12.39 10.74 -0.14
N THR A 78 13.60 10.53 0.35
CA THR A 78 14.14 11.24 1.52
C THR A 78 14.41 12.71 1.20
N GLU A 79 14.57 13.55 2.24
CA GLU A 79 14.96 14.96 2.09
C GLU A 79 16.30 15.13 1.33
N ASP A 80 17.21 14.16 1.47
CA ASP A 80 18.51 14.12 0.77
C ASP A 80 18.41 13.61 -0.69
N ASN A 81 17.20 13.59 -1.27
CA ASN A 81 16.91 13.09 -2.63
C ASN A 81 17.30 11.62 -2.86
N HIS A 82 17.31 10.78 -1.83
CA HIS A 82 17.49 9.34 -1.98
C HIS A 82 16.16 8.62 -2.06
N TRP A 83 16.02 7.76 -3.07
CA TRP A 83 14.81 7.00 -3.35
C TRP A 83 14.84 5.62 -2.71
N PHE A 84 13.68 5.18 -2.25
CA PHE A 84 13.50 3.84 -1.69
C PHE A 84 12.06 3.35 -1.85
N TRP A 85 11.91 2.04 -2.03
CA TRP A 85 10.64 1.35 -1.86
C TRP A 85 10.48 0.96 -0.40
N TYR A 86 9.39 1.39 0.19
CA TYR A 86 8.86 0.81 1.41
C TYR A 86 7.88 -0.29 1.05
N HIS A 87 8.03 -1.45 1.66
CA HIS A 87 7.11 -2.59 1.51
C HIS A 87 6.63 -3.01 2.89
N ALA A 88 5.33 -3.02 3.10
CA ALA A 88 4.68 -3.56 4.29
C ALA A 88 3.77 -4.74 3.90
N GLN A 89 3.99 -5.87 4.55
CA GLN A 89 3.13 -7.04 4.42
C GLN A 89 2.29 -7.21 5.68
N ILE A 90 0.98 -7.17 5.48
CA ILE A 90 -0.03 -7.39 6.51
C ILE A 90 -0.67 -8.74 6.22
N LYS A 91 -0.68 -9.65 7.19
CA LYS A 91 -1.41 -10.92 7.09
C LYS A 91 -2.31 -11.09 8.28
N ASN A 92 -3.52 -11.61 8.05
CA ASN A 92 -4.54 -11.71 9.09
C ASN A 92 -4.69 -10.42 9.91
N MET A 93 -4.69 -9.27 9.24
CA MET A 93 -4.75 -7.94 9.87
C MET A 93 -3.65 -7.66 10.92
N LYS A 94 -2.48 -8.28 10.76
CA LYS A 94 -1.28 -8.00 11.56
C LYS A 94 -0.13 -7.68 10.64
N LEU A 95 0.65 -6.65 10.99
CA LEU A 95 1.91 -6.37 10.32
C LEU A 95 2.88 -7.54 10.57
N VAL A 96 3.28 -8.22 9.50
CA VAL A 96 4.20 -9.36 9.58
C VAL A 96 5.61 -8.95 9.17
N HIS A 97 5.71 -8.08 8.17
CA HIS A 97 7.00 -7.70 7.61
C HIS A 97 6.99 -6.26 7.10
N THR A 98 8.12 -5.58 7.27
CA THR A 98 8.41 -4.28 6.70
C THR A 98 9.82 -4.30 6.14
N GLU A 99 9.99 -3.76 4.95
CA GLU A 99 11.30 -3.68 4.29
C GLU A 99 11.50 -2.31 3.63
N ILE A 100 12.74 -1.82 3.69
CA ILE A 100 13.22 -0.70 2.90
C ILE A 100 14.20 -1.20 1.84
N ASN A 101 13.86 -0.97 0.59
CA ASN A 101 14.71 -1.28 -0.56
C ASN A 101 15.14 0.02 -1.24
N PRO A 102 16.41 0.46 -1.09
CA PRO A 102 16.95 1.59 -1.83
C PRO A 102 16.85 1.39 -3.33
N VAL A 103 16.57 2.47 -4.06
CA VAL A 103 16.41 2.45 -5.52
C VAL A 103 17.29 3.53 -6.14
N SER A 104 17.76 3.29 -7.38
CA SER A 104 18.39 4.33 -8.18
C SER A 104 17.37 5.39 -8.59
N ILE A 105 17.84 6.61 -8.86
CA ILE A 105 16.98 7.70 -9.33
C ILE A 105 16.33 7.32 -10.67
N GLU A 106 17.07 6.68 -11.57
CA GLU A 106 16.57 6.22 -12.87
C GLU A 106 15.40 5.25 -12.75
N ALA A 107 15.52 4.22 -11.91
CA ALA A 107 14.45 3.25 -11.70
C ALA A 107 13.25 3.85 -10.93
N ALA A 108 13.48 4.86 -10.09
CA ALA A 108 12.40 5.60 -9.44
C ALA A 108 11.62 6.46 -10.43
N LEU A 109 12.31 7.16 -11.34
CA LEU A 109 11.69 7.97 -12.39
C LEU A 109 10.94 7.09 -13.41
N GLU A 110 11.54 5.98 -13.85
CA GLU A 110 10.85 5.02 -14.72
C GLU A 110 9.56 4.49 -14.07
N ALA A 111 9.61 4.18 -12.76
CA ALA A 111 8.42 3.76 -12.02
C ALA A 111 7.37 4.88 -11.85
N MET A 112 7.74 6.15 -11.96
CA MET A 112 6.81 7.28 -12.00
C MET A 112 6.21 7.45 -13.41
N ASP A 113 7.05 7.39 -14.45
CA ASP A 113 6.62 7.54 -15.85
C ASP A 113 5.67 6.42 -16.28
N GLU A 114 5.96 5.17 -15.91
CA GLU A 114 5.06 4.02 -16.16
C GLU A 114 3.69 4.21 -15.50
N TYR A 115 3.64 4.88 -14.34
CA TYR A 115 2.40 5.16 -13.65
C TYR A 115 1.57 6.20 -14.41
N GLU A 116 2.20 7.32 -14.81
CA GLU A 116 1.53 8.38 -15.57
C GLU A 116 0.99 7.86 -16.91
N ALA A 117 1.76 7.00 -17.59
CA ALA A 117 1.37 6.34 -18.83
C ALA A 117 0.19 5.35 -18.63
N GLY A 118 0.12 4.68 -17.48
CA GLY A 118 -0.98 3.80 -17.10
C GLY A 118 -2.28 4.55 -16.80
N THR A 119 -2.22 5.62 -16.00
CA THR A 119 -3.39 6.47 -15.69
C THR A 119 -3.96 7.18 -16.92
N CYS A 120 -3.11 7.60 -17.87
CA CYS A 120 -3.57 8.17 -19.14
C CYS A 120 -4.35 7.16 -20.02
N ARG A 121 -4.22 5.86 -19.76
CA ARG A 121 -4.85 4.79 -20.55
C ARG A 121 -6.21 4.36 -19.98
N GLU A 122 -6.42 4.48 -18.67
CA GLU A 122 -7.68 4.14 -18.02
C GLU A 122 -8.75 5.25 -18.14
N GLU A 123 -8.39 6.51 -18.40
CA GLU A 123 -9.36 7.60 -18.63
C GLU A 123 -10.00 7.60 -20.03
N LYS A 124 -9.70 6.63 -20.90
CA LYS A 124 -10.20 6.56 -22.29
C LYS A 124 -11.07 5.34 -22.62
N SER A 125 -11.48 4.52 -21.65
CA SER A 125 -12.35 3.36 -21.91
C SER A 125 -13.75 3.51 -21.37
#